data_AF-A0A392NN09-F1
#
_entry.id   AF-A0A392NN09-F1
#
_cell.length_a   1.000
_cell.length_b   1.000
_cell.length_c   1.000
_cell.angle_alpha   90.00
_cell.angle_beta   90.00
_cell.angle_gamma   90.00
#
_symmetry.space_group_name_H-M   'P 1'
#
loop_
_entity.id
_entity.type
_entity.pdbx_description
1 polymer ?
#
loop_
_entity_poly.entity_id
_entity_poly.type
_entity_poly.pdbx_seq_one_letter_code
_entity_poly.pdbx_strand_id
1 'polypeptide(L)'
;MLKASVDSGLYKGYQVGSDGSTTTTCISHFQFADDTLIVGEKSWANIRVLKANLILFESISGLKVNFHKSLLVGVNIAESWLVDATKYGIKDGHGG
;
A
#
# COMPACT_ATOMS: atom_id res chain seq x y z
N MET A 1 7.37 -5.15 -8.97
CA MET A 1 6.59 -6.05 -8.10
C MET A 1 5.20 -5.52 -7.86
N LEU A 2 5.05 -4.33 -7.25
CA LEU A 2 3.72 -3.78 -6.94
C LEU A 2 2.83 -3.60 -8.18
N LYS A 3 3.38 -3.09 -9.29
CA LYS A 3 2.65 -3.01 -10.56
C LYS A 3 2.16 -4.38 -11.06
N ALA A 4 2.97 -5.43 -10.94
CA ALA A 4 2.54 -6.78 -11.31
C ALA A 4 1.41 -7.30 -10.40
N SER A 5 1.41 -6.96 -9.11
CA SER A 5 0.29 -7.28 -8.20
C SER A 5 -1.00 -6.54 -8.55
N VAL A 6 -0.90 -5.31 -9.07
CA VAL A 6 -2.06 -4.57 -9.60
C VAL A 6 -2.56 -5.19 -10.89
N ASP A 7 -1.66 -5.44 -11.84
CA ASP A 7 -2.00 -5.98 -13.16
C ASP A 7 -2.58 -7.41 -13.07
N SER A 8 -2.26 -8.16 -11.99
CA SER A 8 -2.85 -9.47 -11.66
C SER A 8 -4.12 -9.40 -10.81
N GLY A 9 -4.59 -8.19 -10.44
CA GLY A 9 -5.78 -7.99 -9.62
C GLY A 9 -5.64 -8.38 -8.15
N LEU A 10 -4.44 -8.76 -7.70
CA LEU A 10 -4.16 -9.11 -6.30
C LEU A 10 -4.13 -7.87 -5.40
N TYR A 11 -3.69 -6.74 -5.95
CA TYR A 11 -3.66 -5.45 -5.24
C TYR A 11 -4.59 -4.45 -5.92
N LYS A 12 -5.52 -3.89 -5.14
CA LYS A 12 -6.46 -2.87 -5.62
C LYS A 12 -5.97 -1.48 -5.27
N GLY A 13 -5.46 -0.74 -6.27
CA GLY A 13 -5.12 0.67 -6.15
C GLY A 13 -6.36 1.58 -6.11
N TYR A 14 -6.12 2.88 -5.98
CA TYR A 14 -7.17 3.89 -6.03
C TYR A 14 -7.52 4.23 -7.49
N GLN A 15 -8.79 4.11 -7.86
CA GLN A 15 -9.26 4.40 -9.21
C GLN A 15 -9.58 5.89 -9.35
N VAL A 16 -9.02 6.53 -10.37
CA VAL A 16 -9.30 7.94 -10.73
C VAL A 16 -9.90 7.99 -12.13
N GLY A 17 -11.04 8.67 -12.26
CA GLY A 17 -11.79 8.83 -13.50
C GLY A 17 -13.28 8.97 -13.22
N SER A 18 -14.03 9.59 -14.13
CA SER A 18 -15.48 9.72 -14.01
C SER A 18 -16.19 8.47 -14.50
N ASP A 19 -17.29 8.11 -13.85
CA ASP A 19 -18.26 7.16 -14.40
C ASP A 19 -18.74 7.69 -15.76
N GLY A 20 -18.36 6.99 -16.84
CA GLY A 20 -18.61 7.39 -18.23
C GLY A 20 -17.37 7.61 -19.09
N SER A 21 -16.17 7.70 -18.50
CA SER A 21 -14.90 7.69 -19.24
C SER A 21 -14.47 6.25 -19.55
N THR A 22 -14.07 5.97 -20.79
CA THR A 22 -13.50 4.67 -21.20
C THR A 22 -12.12 4.40 -20.59
N THR A 23 -11.55 5.36 -19.86
CA THR A 23 -10.25 5.24 -19.19
C THR A 23 -10.38 5.62 -17.72
N THR A 24 -10.26 4.62 -16.85
CA THR A 24 -10.00 4.81 -15.41
C THR A 24 -8.53 4.54 -15.15
N THR A 25 -7.88 5.42 -14.39
CA THR A 25 -6.46 5.28 -14.05
C THR A 25 -6.33 4.70 -12.65
N CYS A 26 -5.62 3.59 -12.54
CA CYS A 26 -5.30 2.97 -11.25
C CYS A 26 -4.04 3.59 -10.65
N ILE A 27 -4.19 4.32 -9.54
CA ILE A 27 -3.09 4.85 -8.74
C ILE A 27 -2.78 3.86 -7.62
N SER A 28 -1.61 3.24 -7.68
CA SER A 28 -1.17 2.28 -6.65
C SER A 28 0.08 2.72 -5.90
N HIS A 29 0.93 3.56 -6.49
CA HIS A 29 2.16 4.03 -5.86
C HIS A 29 2.68 5.33 -6.46
N PHE A 30 3.42 6.07 -5.64
CA PHE A 30 4.22 7.23 -6.02
C PHE A 30 5.64 7.01 -5.53
N GLN A 31 6.60 7.04 -6.44
CA GLN A 31 8.02 6.88 -6.13
C GLN A 31 8.71 8.24 -6.13
N PHE A 32 9.36 8.56 -5.02
CA PHE A 32 10.28 9.68 -4.87
C PHE A 32 11.70 9.14 -4.66
N ALA A 33 12.69 10.03 -4.56
CA ALA A 33 14.09 9.61 -4.40
C ALA A 33 14.31 8.77 -3.13
N ASP A 34 13.74 9.22 -2.02
CA ASP A 34 13.97 8.61 -0.70
C ASP A 34 12.75 7.83 -0.17
N ASP A 35 11.55 8.17 -0.65
CA ASP A 35 10.28 7.63 -0.12
C ASP A 35 9.40 7.06 -1.23
N THR A 36 8.63 6.03 -0.89
CA THR A 36 7.59 5.47 -1.76
C THR A 36 6.25 5.49 -1.04
N LEU A 37 5.29 6.23 -1.59
CA LEU A 37 3.91 6.20 -1.12
C LEU A 37 3.16 5.09 -1.84
N ILE A 38 2.46 4.24 -1.09
CA ILE A 38 1.66 3.15 -1.66
C ILE A 38 0.20 3.38 -1.27
N VAL A 39 -0.70 3.35 -2.26
CA VAL A 39 -2.12 3.67 -2.10
C VAL A 39 -2.95 2.46 -2.48
N GLY A 40 -3.99 2.15 -1.72
CA GLY A 40 -4.90 1.05 -2.03
C GLY A 40 -6.16 1.04 -1.19
N GLU A 41 -7.13 0.24 -1.61
CA GLU A 41 -8.39 0.05 -0.89
C GLU A 41 -8.20 -0.55 0.50
N LYS A 42 -9.11 -0.21 1.42
CA LYS A 42 -9.21 -0.81 2.76
C LYS A 42 -9.59 -2.29 2.68
N SER A 43 -8.59 -3.16 2.60
CA SER A 43 -8.81 -4.61 2.56
C SER A 43 -7.65 -5.37 3.18
N TRP A 44 -7.96 -6.42 3.92
CA TRP A 44 -6.97 -7.37 4.42
C TRP A 44 -6.16 -8.04 3.30
N ALA A 45 -6.76 -8.22 2.13
CA ALA A 45 -6.04 -8.75 0.96
C ALA A 45 -4.95 -7.78 0.50
N ASN A 46 -5.28 -6.48 0.37
CA ASN A 46 -4.31 -5.44 0.01
C ASN A 46 -3.17 -5.34 1.04
N ILE A 47 -3.46 -5.41 2.34
CA ILE A 47 -2.42 -5.40 3.39
C ILE A 47 -1.47 -6.58 3.25
N ARG A 48 -1.99 -7.79 3.01
CA ARG A 48 -1.15 -8.99 2.80
C ARG A 48 -0.29 -8.86 1.54
N VAL A 49 -0.86 -8.37 0.44
CA VAL A 49 -0.14 -8.21 -0.82
C VAL A 49 0.91 -7.10 -0.72
N LEU A 50 0.61 -6.00 -0.04
CA LEU A 50 1.57 -4.95 0.29
C LEU A 50 2.77 -5.53 1.05
N LYS A 51 2.51 -6.27 2.13
CA LYS A 51 3.55 -6.91 2.92
C LYS A 51 4.40 -7.88 2.08
N ALA A 52 3.75 -8.71 1.27
CA ALA A 52 4.45 -9.66 0.39
C ALA A 52 5.36 -8.92 -0.62
N ASN A 53 4.89 -7.81 -1.20
CA ASN A 53 5.68 -6.98 -2.11
C ASN A 53 6.90 -6.37 -1.43
N LEU A 54 6.76 -5.90 -0.18
CA LEU A 54 7.88 -5.33 0.59
C LEU A 54 8.91 -6.40 0.96
N ILE A 55 8.46 -7.59 1.40
CA ILE A 55 9.36 -8.72 1.69
C ILE A 55 10.10 -9.17 0.42
N LEU A 56 9.40 -9.26 -0.71
CA LEU A 56 10.01 -9.65 -1.98
C LEU A 56 11.01 -8.58 -2.46
N PHE A 57 10.71 -7.29 -2.23
CA PHE A 57 11.65 -6.21 -2.48
C PHE A 57 12.92 -6.35 -1.65
N GLU A 58 12.81 -6.58 -0.35
CA GLU A 58 13.95 -6.83 0.53
C GLU A 58 14.79 -8.02 0.05
N SER A 59 14.12 -9.12 -0.30
CA SER A 59 14.78 -10.34 -0.77
C SER A 59 15.53 -10.17 -2.09
N ILE A 60 15.00 -9.37 -3.03
CA ILE A 60 15.60 -9.20 -4.37
C ILE A 60 16.65 -8.08 -4.38
N SER A 61 16.38 -6.98 -3.67
CA SER A 61 17.28 -5.82 -3.65
C SER A 61 18.48 -6.01 -2.70
N GLY A 62 18.37 -6.92 -1.74
CA GLY A 62 19.33 -7.04 -0.63
C GLY A 62 19.28 -5.86 0.34
N LEU A 63 18.31 -4.94 0.18
CA LEU A 63 18.08 -3.81 1.07
C LEU A 63 17.10 -4.21 2.18
N LYS A 64 17.36 -3.78 3.41
CA LYS A 64 16.43 -4.00 4.52
C LYS A 64 15.28 -3.01 4.45
N VAL A 65 14.03 -3.50 4.36
CA VAL A 65 12.86 -2.62 4.45
C VAL A 65 12.75 -2.09 5.87
N ASN A 66 12.74 -0.77 6.01
CA ASN A 66 12.62 -0.13 7.31
C ASN A 66 11.15 0.11 7.66
N PHE A 67 10.49 -0.96 8.15
CA PHE A 67 9.11 -0.89 8.62
C PHE A 67 8.89 0.10 9.78
N HIS A 68 9.95 0.48 10.50
CA HIS A 68 9.88 1.52 11.54
C HIS A 68 9.70 2.93 10.95
N LYS A 69 10.16 3.16 9.71
CA LYS A 69 9.91 4.41 8.97
C LYS A 69 8.65 4.34 8.11
N SER A 70 8.13 3.15 7.84
CA SER A 70 6.88 2.98 7.09
C SER A 70 5.66 3.31 7.95
N LEU A 71 4.80 4.20 7.45
CA LEU A 71 3.58 4.63 8.13
C LEU A 71 2.35 4.16 7.34
N LEU A 72 1.39 3.57 8.04
CA LEU A 72 0.07 3.25 7.52
C LEU A 72 -0.90 4.37 7.92
N VAL A 73 -1.45 5.04 6.90
CA VAL A 73 -2.40 6.14 7.08
C VAL A 73 -3.73 5.74 6.48
N GLY A 74 -4.81 5.85 7.26
CA GLY A 74 -6.16 5.66 6.76
C GLY A 74 -6.81 6.99 6.42
N VAL A 75 -7.38 7.08 5.22
CA VAL A 75 -8.20 8.21 4.79
C VAL A 75 -9.66 7.76 4.86
N ASN A 76 -10.45 8.38 5.72
CA ASN A 76 -11.85 7.98 5.95
C ASN A 76 -12.00 6.50 6.40
N ILE A 77 -11.07 6.03 7.23
CA ILE A 77 -11.07 4.68 7.80
C ILE A 77 -11.13 4.80 9.32
N ALA A 78 -11.92 3.94 9.98
CA ALA A 78 -11.95 3.87 11.44
C ALA A 78 -10.57 3.51 12.01
N GLU A 79 -10.14 4.25 13.03
CA GLU A 79 -8.85 4.05 13.70
C GLU A 79 -8.65 2.63 14.21
N SER A 80 -9.71 2.00 14.74
CA SER A 80 -9.68 0.61 15.20
C SER A 80 -9.24 -0.37 14.11
N TRP A 81 -9.63 -0.14 12.85
CA TRP A 81 -9.19 -0.96 11.74
C TRP A 81 -7.72 -0.72 11.40
N LEU A 82 -7.24 0.52 11.50
CA LEU A 82 -5.83 0.84 11.28
C LEU A 82 -4.94 0.15 12.31
N VAL A 83 -5.33 0.21 13.59
CA VAL A 83 -4.64 -0.49 14.69
C VAL A 83 -4.60 -2.00 14.46
N ASP A 84 -5.67 -2.60 13.93
CA ASP A 84 -5.62 -4.01 13.56
C ASP A 84 -4.70 -4.27 12.35
N ALA A 85 -4.64 -3.34 11.40
CA ALA A 85 -3.76 -3.44 10.24
C ALA A 85 -2.28 -3.28 10.59
N THR A 86 -1.94 -2.54 11.65
CA THR A 86 -0.54 -2.41 12.09
C THR A 86 0.06 -3.72 12.59
N LYS A 87 -0.78 -4.67 13.07
CA LYS A 87 -0.36 -6.02 13.46
C LYS A 87 0.35 -6.78 12.33
N TYR A 88 0.18 -6.34 11.09
CA TYR A 88 0.89 -6.89 9.94
C TYR A 88 2.33 -6.37 9.79
N GLY A 89 2.80 -5.50 10.68
CA GLY A 89 4.19 -5.05 10.77
C GLY A 89 4.46 -3.68 10.16
N ILE A 90 3.42 -2.87 9.91
CA ILE A 90 3.55 -1.46 9.48
C ILE A 90 3.01 -0.60 10.63
N LYS A 91 3.71 0.46 11.03
CA LYS A 91 3.24 1.32 12.13
C LYS A 91 2.05 2.17 11.69
N ASP A 92 1.17 2.54 12.62
CA ASP A 92 0.16 3.55 12.39
C ASP A 92 0.81 4.94 12.26
N GLY A 93 0.27 5.77 11.39
CA GLY A 93 0.77 7.13 11.15
C GLY A 93 0.37 8.16 12.22
N HIS A 94 -0.41 7.76 13.24
CA HIS A 94 -0.83 8.67 14.31
C HIS A 94 0.26 8.68 15.40
N GLY A 95 1.18 9.65 15.29
CA GLY A 95 1.99 10.06 16.42
C GLY A 95 1.11 10.74 17.48
N GLY A 96 1.40 10.48 18.76
CA GLY A 96 0.74 11.12 19.89
C GLY A 96 0.95 12.63 19.96
#